data_AF-A0A956YPN2-F1
#
_entry.id   AF-A0A956YPN2-F1
#
_cell.length_a   1.000
_cell.length_b   1.000
_cell.length_c   1.000
_cell.angle_alpha   90.00
_cell.angle_beta   90.00
_cell.angle_gamma   90.00
#
_symmetry.space_group_name_H-M   'P 1'
#
loop_
_entity.id
_entity.type
_entity.pdbx_description
1 polymer ?
#
loop_
_entity_poly.entity_id
_entity_poly.type
_entity_poly.pdbx_seq_one_letter_code
_entity_poly.pdbx_strand_id
1 'polypeptide(L)'
;ARHAWELRDQSRPLIAIHDGNLLKFFGGTEIAYVRQVETDYMDSLQQLRDAGTVLCGYLDNPRSTYLISLLHLMSLADSEVNDVHLKTNGELEGLTDAWLFERVLGPGQRSALIIQNSPQNVEYIRRGVDFEIASFYVNVAPDGRPVIARIDVPLWVAREPAAVDSLHALLLHQCSIQGRKRYPYALTRADEMAVVSSAEREQLNQLIGIEMRKNGLQPEMSNKLQTKYLARGERRQHRLKG
;
A
#
# COMPACT_ATOMS: atom_id res chain seq x y z
N ALA A 1 12.96 2.28 5.36
CA ALA A 1 13.95 3.37 5.46
C ALA A 1 15.26 2.89 6.09
N ARG A 2 15.32 2.54 7.39
CA ARG A 2 16.56 2.06 8.06
C ARG A 2 17.33 0.96 7.31
N HIS A 3 16.68 -0.13 6.96
CA HIS A 3 17.35 -1.23 6.25
C HIS A 3 17.86 -0.80 4.87
N ALA A 4 17.14 0.09 4.18
CA ALA A 4 17.60 0.60 2.90
C ALA A 4 18.86 1.45 3.04
N TRP A 5 18.93 2.26 4.10
CA TRP A 5 20.11 3.03 4.43
C TRP A 5 21.34 2.16 4.69
N GLU A 6 21.18 1.02 5.37
CA GLU A 6 22.27 0.06 5.60
C GLU A 6 22.80 -0.56 4.30
N LEU A 7 21.95 -0.73 3.30
CA LEU A 7 22.29 -1.37 2.03
C LEU A 7 22.69 -0.38 0.91
N ARG A 8 22.68 0.93 1.18
CA ARG A 8 22.83 2.01 0.18
C ARG A 8 24.10 1.93 -0.68
N ASP A 9 25.18 1.35 -0.15
CA ASP A 9 26.49 1.26 -0.84
C ASP A 9 26.65 -0.05 -1.65
N GLN A 10 25.60 -0.87 -1.77
CA GLN A 10 25.66 -2.10 -2.56
C GLN A 10 25.57 -1.81 -4.06
N SER A 11 26.33 -2.58 -4.86
CA SER A 11 26.38 -2.42 -6.33
C SER A 11 25.10 -2.81 -7.08
N ARG A 12 24.05 -3.26 -6.37
CA ARG A 12 22.79 -3.72 -6.96
C ARG A 12 21.67 -2.71 -6.70
N PRO A 13 20.72 -2.52 -7.64
CA PRO A 13 19.57 -1.66 -7.40
C PRO A 13 18.78 -2.11 -6.17
N LEU A 14 18.45 -1.16 -5.31
CA LEU A 14 17.66 -1.40 -4.11
C LEU A 14 16.21 -1.00 -4.38
N ILE A 15 15.30 -1.98 -4.39
CA ILE A 15 13.86 -1.76 -4.60
C ILE A 15 13.12 -2.01 -3.28
N ALA A 16 12.32 -1.02 -2.87
CA ALA A 16 11.43 -1.12 -1.71
C ALA A 16 9.97 -1.14 -2.18
N ILE A 17 9.21 -2.10 -1.67
CA ILE A 17 7.78 -2.25 -1.97
C ILE A 17 7.00 -1.98 -0.69
N HIS A 18 6.12 -0.98 -0.73
CA HIS A 18 5.18 -0.63 0.33
C HIS A 18 3.81 -1.22 -0.01
N ASP A 19 3.13 -1.82 0.96
CA ASP A 19 1.77 -2.35 0.78
C ASP A 19 0.74 -1.20 0.86
N GLY A 20 0.16 -0.86 -0.28
CA GLY A 20 -0.80 0.23 -0.46
C GLY A 20 -0.22 1.51 -1.06
N ASN A 21 -1.02 2.57 -1.02
CA ASN A 21 -0.71 3.87 -1.63
C ASN A 21 0.42 4.61 -0.91
N LEU A 22 1.20 5.40 -1.66
CA LEU A 22 2.23 6.27 -1.08
C LEU A 22 1.68 7.63 -0.62
N LEU A 23 0.57 8.10 -1.19
CA LEU A 23 -0.10 9.33 -0.76
C LEU A 23 -0.93 9.09 0.51
N LYS A 24 -0.31 9.19 1.68
CA LYS A 24 -1.00 8.99 2.97
C LYS A 24 -1.87 10.20 3.34
N PHE A 25 -3.08 9.91 3.80
CA PHE A 25 -3.97 10.88 4.42
C PHE A 25 -3.90 10.73 5.94
N PHE A 26 -3.33 11.71 6.62
CA PHE A 26 -3.11 11.67 8.07
C PHE A 26 -4.29 12.22 8.89
N GLY A 27 -5.35 12.74 8.23
CA GLY A 27 -6.51 13.33 8.90
C GLY A 27 -6.31 14.81 9.26
N GLY A 28 -7.42 15.51 9.54
CA GLY A 28 -7.43 16.96 9.84
C GLY A 28 -7.47 17.30 11.33
N THR A 29 -7.31 16.33 12.22
CA THR A 29 -7.46 16.58 13.67
C THR A 29 -6.14 17.02 14.27
N GLU A 30 -6.14 18.16 14.98
CA GLU A 30 -5.01 18.72 15.74
C GLU A 30 -4.63 17.85 16.95
N ILE A 31 -4.17 16.63 16.69
CA ILE A 31 -3.56 15.78 17.70
C ILE A 31 -2.07 15.80 17.37
N ALA A 32 -1.22 16.26 18.30
CA ALA A 32 0.23 16.35 18.10
C ALA A 32 0.84 15.04 17.57
N TYR A 33 0.27 13.90 17.96
CA TYR A 33 0.61 12.58 17.47
C TYR A 33 0.49 12.43 15.93
N VAL A 34 -0.57 12.98 15.33
CA VAL A 34 -0.79 12.89 13.86
C VAL A 34 0.30 13.63 13.10
N ARG A 35 0.68 14.83 13.57
CA ARG A 35 1.77 15.61 12.97
C ARG A 35 3.12 14.89 13.09
N GLN A 36 3.36 14.22 14.22
CA GLN A 36 4.56 13.40 14.39
C GLN A 36 4.60 12.24 13.39
N VAL A 37 3.49 11.51 13.23
CA VAL A 37 3.41 10.39 12.27
C VAL A 37 3.62 10.86 10.83
N GLU A 38 3.04 12.01 10.45
CA GLU A 38 3.29 12.61 9.13
C GLU A 38 4.78 12.96 8.96
N THR A 39 5.40 13.54 9.99
CA THR A 39 6.82 13.92 9.98
C THR A 39 7.71 12.69 9.84
N ASP A 40 7.49 11.66 10.67
CA ASP A 40 8.22 10.39 10.64
C ASP A 40 8.09 9.68 9.27
N TYR A 41 6.92 9.79 8.64
CA TYR A 41 6.67 9.25 7.31
C TYR A 41 7.47 10.01 6.24
N MET A 42 7.43 11.35 6.27
CA MET A 42 8.18 12.17 5.31
C MET A 42 9.69 12.02 5.48
N ASP A 43 10.19 11.95 6.72
CA ASP A 43 11.60 11.68 7.01
C ASP A 43 12.03 10.30 6.49
N SER A 44 11.13 9.31 6.60
CA SER A 44 11.36 7.97 6.04
C SER A 44 11.44 7.99 4.50
N LEU A 45 10.62 8.81 3.83
CA LEU A 45 10.71 9.00 2.38
C LEU A 45 12.03 9.68 1.98
N GLN A 46 12.44 10.73 2.70
CA GLN A 46 13.71 11.41 2.48
C GLN A 46 14.88 10.43 2.64
N GLN A 47 14.89 9.62 3.69
CA GLN A 47 15.94 8.63 3.90
C GLN A 47 15.99 7.56 2.80
N LEU A 48 14.83 7.15 2.25
CA LEU A 48 14.78 6.21 1.13
C LEU A 48 15.33 6.83 -0.17
N ARG A 49 14.97 8.09 -0.44
CA ARG A 49 15.52 8.86 -1.57
C ARG A 49 17.04 8.97 -1.46
N ASP A 50 17.54 9.39 -0.30
CA ASP A 50 18.99 9.60 -0.09
C ASP A 50 19.78 8.30 -0.11
N ALA A 51 19.15 7.17 0.18
CA ALA A 51 19.71 5.83 0.00
C ALA A 51 19.68 5.33 -1.46
N GLY A 52 19.20 6.14 -2.43
CA GLY A 52 19.07 5.73 -3.84
C GLY A 52 18.03 4.64 -4.06
N THR A 53 17.02 4.54 -3.19
CA THR A 53 16.03 3.45 -3.24
C THR A 53 14.97 3.71 -4.31
N VAL A 54 14.71 2.69 -5.12
CA VAL A 54 13.55 2.61 -6.00
C VAL A 54 12.34 2.20 -5.16
N LEU A 55 11.61 3.19 -4.65
CA LEU A 55 10.42 2.99 -3.84
C LEU A 55 9.17 2.85 -4.72
N CYS A 56 8.29 1.92 -4.36
CA CYS A 56 6.93 1.87 -4.88
C CYS A 56 5.90 1.57 -3.80
N GLY A 57 4.68 2.04 -3.99
CA GLY A 57 3.48 1.54 -3.33
C GLY A 57 2.75 0.60 -4.26
N TYR A 58 2.39 -0.58 -3.78
CA TYR A 58 1.65 -1.58 -4.54
C TYR A 58 0.19 -1.59 -4.08
N LEU A 59 -0.73 -1.27 -4.99
CA LEU A 59 -2.16 -1.33 -4.73
C LEU A 59 -2.77 -2.47 -5.54
N ASP A 60 -3.23 -3.49 -4.82
CA ASP A 60 -4.11 -4.53 -5.38
C ASP A 60 -5.55 -4.02 -5.46
N ASN A 61 -6.29 -4.46 -6.48
CA ASN A 61 -7.69 -4.11 -6.73
C ASN A 61 -8.00 -2.60 -6.57
N PRO A 62 -7.29 -1.72 -7.31
CA PRO A 62 -7.45 -0.27 -7.16
C PRO A 62 -8.85 0.18 -7.59
N ARG A 63 -9.46 1.06 -6.79
CA ARG A 63 -10.82 1.58 -7.02
C ARG A 63 -10.86 3.05 -7.44
N SER A 64 -9.73 3.62 -7.84
CA SER A 64 -9.70 5.00 -8.30
C SER A 64 -10.47 5.15 -9.61
N THR A 65 -11.00 6.34 -9.80
CA THR A 65 -11.77 6.75 -10.98
C THR A 65 -11.14 7.99 -11.62
N TYR A 66 -9.85 8.27 -11.38
CA TYR A 66 -9.26 9.54 -11.78
C TYR A 66 -9.24 9.73 -13.30
N LEU A 67 -8.86 8.68 -14.04
CA LEU A 67 -8.90 8.72 -15.49
C LEU A 67 -10.34 8.68 -16.00
N ILE A 68 -11.22 7.94 -15.34
CA ILE A 68 -12.65 7.94 -15.68
C ILE A 68 -13.25 9.34 -15.54
N SER A 69 -12.97 10.04 -14.45
CA SER A 69 -13.38 11.43 -14.22
C SER A 69 -12.75 12.38 -15.23
N LEU A 70 -11.50 12.16 -15.62
CA LEU A 70 -10.85 12.94 -16.68
C LEU A 70 -11.51 12.72 -18.04
N LEU A 71 -11.84 11.48 -18.40
CA LEU A 71 -12.54 11.16 -19.64
C LEU A 71 -13.94 11.77 -19.67
N HIS A 72 -14.67 11.73 -18.55
CA HIS A 72 -15.94 12.42 -18.40
C HIS A 72 -15.78 13.93 -18.60
N LEU A 73 -14.81 14.56 -17.92
CA LEU A 73 -14.52 15.99 -18.12
C LEU A 73 -14.23 16.33 -19.58
N MET A 74 -13.44 15.50 -20.28
CA MET A 74 -13.11 15.68 -21.69
C MET A 74 -14.31 15.49 -22.65
N SER A 75 -15.39 14.85 -22.18
CA SER A 75 -16.61 14.66 -22.96
C SER A 75 -17.59 15.83 -22.87
N LEU A 76 -17.42 16.71 -21.88
CA LEU A 76 -18.28 17.87 -21.67
C LEU A 76 -17.88 19.04 -22.58
N ALA A 77 -18.87 19.82 -23.04
CA ALA A 77 -18.58 21.12 -23.62
C ALA A 77 -18.12 22.10 -22.52
N ASP A 78 -17.33 23.12 -22.88
CA ASP A 78 -16.83 24.14 -21.92
C ASP A 78 -17.96 24.79 -21.09
N SER A 79 -19.14 24.98 -21.68
CA SER A 79 -20.32 25.53 -21.00
C SER A 79 -20.95 24.59 -19.97
N GLU A 80 -20.66 23.30 -20.04
CA GLU A 80 -21.20 22.25 -19.17
C GLU A 80 -20.27 21.92 -18.00
N VAL A 81 -19.03 22.42 -18.02
CA VAL A 81 -18.06 22.25 -16.94
C VAL A 81 -18.49 23.06 -15.72
N ASN A 82 -19.20 22.38 -14.81
CA ASN A 82 -19.69 22.96 -13.56
C ASN A 82 -19.79 21.89 -12.46
N ASP A 83 -19.98 22.33 -11.22
CA ASP A 83 -20.04 21.46 -10.04
C ASP A 83 -21.10 20.36 -10.13
N VAL A 84 -22.19 20.55 -10.88
CA VAL A 84 -23.24 19.54 -11.01
C VAL A 84 -22.74 18.36 -11.84
N HIS A 85 -22.10 18.65 -12.99
CA HIS A 85 -21.56 17.60 -13.86
C HIS A 85 -20.28 16.97 -13.32
N LEU A 86 -19.48 17.70 -12.52
CA LEU A 86 -18.22 17.20 -11.96
C LEU A 86 -18.37 16.40 -10.65
N LYS A 87 -19.57 16.38 -10.06
CA LYS A 87 -19.87 15.55 -8.88
C LYS A 87 -20.05 14.07 -9.20
N THR A 88 -20.27 13.74 -10.46
CA THR A 88 -20.41 12.37 -10.97
C THR A 88 -19.52 12.19 -12.19
N ASN A 89 -19.41 10.96 -12.66
CA ASN A 89 -18.76 10.61 -13.93
C ASN A 89 -19.78 10.45 -15.08
N GLY A 90 -20.99 11.01 -14.95
CA GLY A 90 -22.02 10.93 -15.98
C GLY A 90 -22.35 9.50 -16.39
N GLU A 91 -22.25 9.22 -17.70
CA GLU A 91 -22.47 7.87 -18.26
C GLU A 91 -21.39 6.85 -17.84
N LEU A 92 -20.23 7.32 -17.40
CA LEU A 92 -19.11 6.50 -16.95
C LEU A 92 -19.16 6.21 -15.43
N GLU A 93 -20.22 6.62 -14.74
CA GLU A 93 -20.42 6.37 -13.31
C GLU A 93 -20.33 4.87 -12.98
N GLY A 94 -19.63 4.54 -11.89
CA GLY A 94 -19.39 3.16 -11.47
C GLY A 94 -18.23 2.45 -12.19
N LEU A 95 -17.67 3.01 -13.27
CA LEU A 95 -16.44 2.51 -13.87
C LEU A 95 -15.22 2.94 -13.05
N THR A 96 -14.20 2.07 -12.99
CA THR A 96 -12.92 2.37 -12.35
C THR A 96 -11.79 2.43 -13.39
N ASP A 97 -10.70 3.09 -13.03
CA ASP A 97 -9.48 3.11 -13.84
C ASP A 97 -8.96 1.69 -14.09
N ALA A 98 -9.11 0.80 -13.10
CA ALA A 98 -8.74 -0.61 -13.23
C ALA A 98 -9.53 -1.30 -14.34
N TRP A 99 -10.85 -1.09 -14.40
CA TRP A 99 -11.71 -1.67 -15.43
C TRP A 99 -11.36 -1.17 -16.83
N LEU A 100 -10.98 0.10 -16.97
CA LEU A 100 -10.44 0.62 -18.23
C LEU A 100 -9.18 -0.15 -18.63
N PHE A 101 -8.22 -0.29 -17.71
CA PHE A 101 -6.96 -0.95 -18.02
C PHE A 101 -7.05 -2.47 -18.18
N GLU A 102 -8.08 -3.13 -17.63
CA GLU A 102 -8.40 -4.52 -17.96
C GLU A 102 -8.67 -4.71 -19.47
N ARG A 103 -9.11 -3.67 -20.18
CA ARG A 103 -9.38 -3.73 -21.64
C ARG A 103 -8.23 -3.24 -22.49
N VAL A 104 -7.37 -2.38 -21.94
CA VAL A 104 -6.29 -1.74 -22.69
C VAL A 104 -4.96 -2.49 -22.55
N LEU A 105 -4.64 -2.99 -21.35
CA LEU A 105 -3.33 -3.60 -21.08
C LEU A 105 -3.32 -5.10 -21.36
N GLY A 106 -2.50 -5.50 -22.34
CA GLY A 106 -2.12 -6.89 -22.54
C GLY A 106 -1.26 -7.45 -21.41
N PRO A 107 -0.98 -8.77 -21.41
CA PRO A 107 -0.17 -9.40 -20.37
C PRO A 107 1.20 -8.74 -20.18
N GLY A 108 1.54 -8.40 -18.93
CA GLY A 108 2.81 -7.75 -18.60
C GLY A 108 2.98 -6.31 -19.09
N GLN A 109 1.94 -5.70 -19.67
CA GLN A 109 2.00 -4.31 -20.10
C GLN A 109 1.69 -3.36 -18.95
N ARG A 110 2.33 -2.19 -18.99
CA ARG A 110 2.04 -1.06 -18.10
C ARG A 110 1.52 0.14 -18.87
N SER A 111 0.71 0.97 -18.23
CA SER A 111 0.32 2.28 -18.73
C SER A 111 1.51 3.25 -18.73
N ALA A 112 1.29 4.44 -19.30
CA ALA A 112 2.13 5.59 -19.01
C ALA A 112 2.08 5.97 -17.53
N LEU A 113 3.08 6.73 -17.07
CA LEU A 113 3.06 7.39 -15.77
C LEU A 113 2.04 8.52 -15.78
N ILE A 114 1.28 8.63 -14.70
CA ILE A 114 0.19 9.59 -14.54
C ILE A 114 0.41 10.27 -13.20
N ILE A 115 0.32 11.60 -13.18
CA ILE A 115 0.35 12.38 -11.96
C ILE A 115 -1.09 12.82 -11.66
N GLN A 116 -1.58 12.46 -10.48
CA GLN A 116 -2.87 12.92 -10.01
C GLN A 116 -2.71 14.32 -9.41
N ASN A 117 -3.39 15.31 -9.99
CA ASN A 117 -3.51 16.62 -9.39
C ASN A 117 -4.52 16.56 -8.23
N SER A 118 -4.03 16.30 -7.01
CA SER A 118 -4.84 16.25 -5.79
C SER A 118 -4.25 17.15 -4.70
N PRO A 119 -5.08 17.68 -3.78
CA PRO A 119 -4.58 18.47 -2.65
C PRO A 119 -3.51 17.73 -1.83
N GLN A 120 -3.65 16.41 -1.67
CA GLN A 120 -2.69 15.58 -0.96
C GLN A 120 -1.33 15.53 -1.68
N ASN A 121 -1.32 15.42 -3.00
CA ASN A 121 -0.08 15.42 -3.77
C ASN A 121 0.60 16.79 -3.73
N VAL A 122 -0.19 17.87 -3.74
CA VAL A 122 0.31 19.24 -3.55
C VAL A 122 1.04 19.40 -2.20
N GLU A 123 0.53 18.82 -1.12
CA GLU A 123 1.24 18.85 0.18
C GLU A 123 2.59 18.10 0.15
N TYR A 124 2.71 17.04 -0.65
CA TYR A 124 3.98 16.33 -0.83
C TYR A 124 4.96 17.18 -1.65
N ILE A 125 4.51 17.81 -2.73
CA ILE A 125 5.30 18.74 -3.55
C ILE A 125 5.86 19.89 -2.69
N ARG A 126 5.09 20.40 -1.71
CA ARG A 126 5.55 21.44 -0.78
C ARG A 126 6.76 21.03 0.07
N ARG A 127 7.00 19.72 0.26
CA ARG A 127 8.19 19.18 0.93
C ARG A 127 9.37 18.99 -0.04
N GLY A 128 9.09 18.98 -1.34
CA GLY A 128 10.07 18.92 -2.44
C GLY A 128 9.47 18.24 -3.67
N VAL A 129 9.88 18.70 -4.87
CA VAL A 129 9.34 18.18 -6.14
C VAL A 129 9.53 16.67 -6.31
N ASP A 130 10.59 16.12 -5.73
CA ASP A 130 10.91 14.70 -5.79
C ASP A 130 9.88 13.83 -5.04
N PHE A 131 9.16 14.40 -4.07
CA PHE A 131 8.15 13.71 -3.27
C PHE A 131 6.78 13.63 -3.94
N GLU A 132 6.57 14.32 -5.07
CA GLU A 132 5.35 14.18 -5.85
C GLU A 132 5.14 12.72 -6.23
N ILE A 133 3.92 12.22 -6.06
CA ILE A 133 3.60 10.82 -6.36
C ILE A 133 2.98 10.73 -7.75
N ALA A 134 3.63 9.96 -8.61
CA ALA A 134 3.08 9.48 -9.87
C ALA A 134 2.57 8.04 -9.70
N SER A 135 1.75 7.59 -10.64
CA SER A 135 1.27 6.21 -10.67
C SER A 135 1.27 5.66 -12.08
N PHE A 136 1.40 4.34 -12.21
CA PHE A 136 1.07 3.62 -13.44
C PHE A 136 0.27 2.36 -13.10
N TYR A 137 -0.49 1.87 -14.06
CA TYR A 137 -1.20 0.61 -13.96
C TYR A 137 -0.42 -0.48 -14.69
N VAL A 138 -0.45 -1.69 -14.18
CA VAL A 138 0.21 -2.84 -14.81
C VAL A 138 -0.72 -4.05 -14.77
N ASN A 139 -0.77 -4.78 -15.89
CA ASN A 139 -1.39 -6.09 -15.93
C ASN A 139 -0.35 -7.14 -15.51
N VAL A 140 -0.46 -7.63 -14.27
CA VAL A 140 0.47 -8.62 -13.71
C VAL A 140 0.10 -10.06 -14.07
N ALA A 141 -0.99 -10.27 -14.79
CA ALA A 141 -1.33 -11.57 -15.34
C ALA A 141 -0.48 -11.86 -16.60
N PRO A 142 0.23 -13.00 -16.68
CA PRO A 142 0.98 -13.41 -17.85
C PRO A 142 0.07 -13.94 -18.98
N ASP A 143 -1.16 -14.34 -18.64
CA ASP A 143 -2.17 -14.85 -19.55
C ASP A 143 -3.58 -14.77 -18.93
N GLY A 144 -4.60 -15.07 -19.73
CA GLY A 144 -5.97 -15.22 -19.27
C GLY A 144 -6.61 -13.90 -18.83
N ARG A 145 -7.32 -13.93 -17.69
CA ARG A 145 -8.02 -12.77 -17.15
C ARG A 145 -7.00 -11.74 -16.65
N PRO A 146 -7.03 -10.48 -17.13
CA PRO A 146 -6.17 -9.42 -16.62
C PRO A 146 -6.29 -9.26 -15.11
N VAL A 147 -5.16 -8.99 -14.46
CA VAL A 147 -5.11 -8.61 -13.05
C VAL A 147 -4.37 -7.28 -12.99
N ILE A 148 -5.12 -6.22 -12.72
CA ILE A 148 -4.61 -4.85 -12.76
C ILE A 148 -4.19 -4.42 -11.36
N ALA A 149 -2.91 -4.08 -11.22
CA ALA A 149 -2.38 -3.40 -10.05
C ALA A 149 -2.08 -1.94 -10.38
N ARG A 150 -2.25 -1.05 -9.41
CA ARG A 150 -1.75 0.32 -9.48
C ARG A 150 -0.47 0.41 -8.69
N ILE A 151 0.55 0.98 -9.31
CA ILE A 151 1.87 1.19 -8.70
C ILE A 151 2.07 2.68 -8.51
N ASP A 152 2.18 3.11 -7.27
CA ASP A 152 2.56 4.47 -6.92
C ASP A 152 4.09 4.56 -6.84
N VAL A 153 4.67 5.61 -7.39
CA VAL A 153 6.11 5.89 -7.34
C VAL A 153 6.33 7.39 -7.07
N PRO A 154 7.30 7.75 -6.21
CA PRO A 154 7.69 9.14 -6.07
C PRO A 154 8.44 9.63 -7.31
N LEU A 155 8.46 10.93 -7.53
CA LEU A 155 8.98 11.53 -8.75
C LEU A 155 10.48 11.31 -8.94
N TRP A 156 11.25 11.13 -7.85
CA TRP A 156 12.67 10.72 -7.94
C TRP A 156 12.86 9.32 -8.56
N VAL A 157 11.84 8.46 -8.53
CA VAL A 157 11.85 7.18 -9.25
C VAL A 157 11.27 7.37 -10.65
N ALA A 158 10.16 8.09 -10.76
CA ALA A 158 9.42 8.26 -12.00
C ALA A 158 10.23 8.98 -13.10
N ARG A 159 11.18 9.84 -12.73
CA ARG A 159 12.06 10.57 -13.66
C ARG A 159 13.19 9.72 -14.23
N GLU A 160 13.48 8.56 -13.65
CA GLU A 160 14.53 7.64 -14.09
C GLU A 160 13.90 6.44 -14.82
N PRO A 161 13.89 6.41 -16.17
CA PRO A 161 13.21 5.36 -16.93
C PRO A 161 13.74 3.95 -16.60
N ALA A 162 15.06 3.83 -16.42
CA ALA A 162 15.68 2.56 -16.04
C ALA A 162 15.23 2.05 -14.66
N ALA A 163 14.93 2.95 -13.71
CA ALA A 163 14.40 2.58 -12.40
C ALA A 163 12.96 2.07 -12.52
N VAL A 164 12.13 2.77 -13.31
CA VAL A 164 10.75 2.36 -13.59
C VAL A 164 10.69 1.01 -14.30
N ASP A 165 11.56 0.78 -15.29
CA ASP A 165 11.60 -0.48 -16.03
C ASP A 165 12.10 -1.65 -15.16
N SER A 166 13.11 -1.40 -14.31
CA SER A 166 13.59 -2.39 -13.33
C SER A 166 12.51 -2.74 -12.31
N LEU A 167 11.79 -1.74 -11.80
CA LEU A 167 10.67 -1.93 -10.90
C LEU A 167 9.56 -2.74 -11.57
N HIS A 168 9.18 -2.38 -12.80
CA HIS A 168 8.16 -3.07 -13.57
C HIS A 168 8.52 -4.56 -13.75
N ALA A 169 9.74 -4.86 -14.21
CA ALA A 169 10.21 -6.22 -14.39
C ALA A 169 10.23 -7.00 -13.06
N LEU A 170 10.67 -6.38 -11.97
CA LEU A 170 10.66 -7.00 -10.64
C LEU A 170 9.24 -7.35 -10.21
N LEU A 171 8.28 -6.44 -10.36
CA LEU A 171 6.90 -6.67 -9.92
C LEU A 171 6.25 -7.82 -10.69
N LEU A 172 6.46 -7.91 -12.00
CA LEU A 172 5.99 -9.05 -12.81
C LEU A 172 6.60 -10.36 -12.30
N HIS A 173 7.91 -10.37 -12.02
CA HIS A 173 8.58 -11.54 -11.47
C HIS A 173 8.01 -11.91 -10.08
N GLN A 174 7.89 -10.95 -9.16
CA GLN A 174 7.37 -11.17 -7.81
C GLN A 174 5.93 -11.71 -7.81
N CYS A 175 5.08 -11.21 -8.70
CA CYS A 175 3.70 -11.68 -8.85
C CYS A 175 3.60 -13.05 -9.54
N SER A 176 4.60 -13.44 -10.33
CA SER A 176 4.63 -14.76 -10.98
C SER A 176 4.90 -15.90 -9.99
N ILE A 177 5.66 -15.63 -8.92
CA ILE A 177 6.07 -16.62 -7.90
C ILE A 177 4.84 -17.21 -7.17
N GLN A 178 3.81 -16.39 -6.94
CA GLN A 178 2.63 -16.78 -6.17
C GLN A 178 1.53 -17.49 -6.99
N GLY A 179 1.82 -17.84 -8.25
CA GLY A 179 0.92 -18.59 -9.10
C GLY A 179 -0.39 -17.84 -9.36
N ARG A 180 -1.49 -18.33 -8.74
CA ARG A 180 -2.84 -17.76 -8.92
C ARG A 180 -3.06 -16.46 -8.15
N LYS A 181 -2.39 -16.27 -7.02
CA LYS A 181 -2.44 -15.03 -6.25
C LYS A 181 -1.42 -14.10 -6.88
N ARG A 182 -1.83 -13.27 -7.85
CA ARG A 182 -0.93 -12.37 -8.60
C ARG A 182 -0.55 -11.15 -7.73
N TYR A 183 0.12 -11.43 -6.62
CA TYR A 183 0.54 -10.47 -5.60
C TYR A 183 2.04 -10.61 -5.33
N PRO A 184 2.78 -9.53 -5.03
CA PRO A 184 4.22 -9.63 -4.83
C PRO A 184 4.58 -10.56 -3.67
N TYR A 185 5.37 -11.60 -3.96
CA TYR A 185 5.82 -12.56 -2.95
C TYR A 185 6.48 -11.89 -1.74
N ALA A 186 7.32 -10.87 -1.98
CA ALA A 186 7.96 -10.10 -0.91
C ALA A 186 6.97 -9.48 0.08
N LEU A 187 5.82 -8.97 -0.39
CA LEU A 187 4.80 -8.38 0.49
C LEU A 187 4.09 -9.44 1.32
N THR A 188 3.75 -10.59 0.72
CA THR A 188 3.19 -11.71 1.50
C THR A 188 4.15 -12.19 2.57
N ARG A 189 5.45 -12.31 2.27
CA ARG A 189 6.46 -12.70 3.26
C ARG A 189 6.61 -11.65 4.35
N ALA A 190 6.56 -10.37 4.00
CA ALA A 190 6.59 -9.29 4.98
C ALA A 190 5.39 -9.37 5.93
N ASP A 191 4.18 -9.60 5.43
CA ASP A 191 2.97 -9.77 6.25
C ASP A 191 3.08 -11.00 7.15
N GLU A 192 3.51 -12.16 6.62
CA GLU A 192 3.74 -13.38 7.39
C GLU A 192 4.74 -13.20 8.54
N MET A 193 5.79 -12.39 8.33
CA MET A 193 6.78 -12.06 9.38
C MET A 193 6.29 -10.99 10.35
N ALA A 194 5.40 -10.09 9.91
CA ALA A 194 4.82 -9.03 10.74
C ALA A 194 3.67 -9.53 11.63
N VAL A 195 3.06 -10.67 11.30
CA VAL A 195 2.15 -11.38 12.21
C VAL A 195 2.95 -11.84 13.43
N VAL A 196 2.90 -11.05 14.51
CA VAL A 196 3.33 -11.49 15.84
C VAL A 196 2.54 -12.75 16.17
N SER A 197 3.23 -13.88 16.18
CA SER A 197 2.61 -15.17 16.47
C SER A 197 1.98 -15.12 17.86
N SER A 198 0.90 -15.87 18.08
CA SER A 198 0.31 -16.00 19.42
C SER A 198 1.33 -16.48 20.46
N ALA A 199 2.36 -17.21 20.04
CA ALA A 199 3.46 -17.66 20.87
C ALA A 199 4.39 -16.50 21.31
N GLU A 200 4.76 -15.58 20.42
CA GLU A 200 5.55 -14.39 20.78
C GLU A 200 4.78 -13.44 21.68
N ARG A 201 3.45 -13.32 21.46
CA ARG A 201 2.58 -12.54 22.34
C ARG A 201 2.49 -13.15 23.74
N GLU A 202 2.45 -14.49 23.82
CA GLU A 202 2.48 -15.22 25.09
C GLU A 202 3.84 -15.08 25.80
N GLN A 203 4.95 -15.19 25.07
CA GLN A 203 6.30 -14.99 25.62
C GLN A 203 6.51 -13.56 26.13
N LEU A 204 6.03 -12.54 25.39
CA LEU A 204 6.06 -11.16 25.85
C LEU A 204 5.23 -10.98 27.13
N ASN A 205 4.03 -11.55 27.19
CA ASN A 205 3.19 -11.53 28.40
C ASN A 205 3.88 -12.25 29.57
N GLN A 206 4.60 -13.35 29.32
CA GLN A 206 5.36 -14.06 30.34
C GLN A 206 6.53 -13.21 30.87
N LEU A 207 7.28 -12.55 29.99
CA LEU A 207 8.37 -11.65 30.36
C LEU A 207 7.85 -10.45 31.17
N ILE A 208 6.76 -9.84 30.73
CA ILE A 208 6.06 -8.78 31.48
C ILE A 208 5.62 -9.30 32.86
N GLY A 209 5.01 -10.49 32.92
CA GLY A 209 4.57 -11.09 34.18
C GLY A 209 5.72 -11.46 35.13
N ILE A 210 6.91 -11.78 34.60
CA ILE A 210 8.14 -11.97 35.41
C ILE A 210 8.61 -10.63 35.98
N GLU A 211 8.65 -9.58 35.14
CA GLU A 211 9.14 -8.25 35.56
C GLU A 211 8.18 -7.55 36.52
N MET A 212 6.86 -7.69 36.33
CA MET A 212 5.86 -7.20 37.28
C MET A 212 6.04 -7.85 38.65
N ARG A 213 6.24 -9.18 38.70
CA ARG A 213 6.49 -9.91 39.95
C ARG A 213 7.77 -9.48 40.65
N LYS A 214 8.84 -9.21 39.89
CA LYS A 214 10.11 -8.69 40.45
C LYS A 214 9.95 -7.31 41.10
N ASN A 215 9.04 -6.48 40.58
CA ASN A 215 8.74 -5.15 41.10
C ASN A 215 7.57 -5.13 42.09
N GLY A 216 7.14 -6.29 42.61
CA GLY A 216 6.06 -6.39 43.61
C GLY A 216 4.65 -6.13 43.07
N LEU A 217 4.49 -6.05 41.75
CA LEU A 217 3.20 -5.86 41.08
C LEU A 217 2.60 -7.22 40.74
N GLN A 218 1.33 -7.43 41.09
CA GLN A 218 0.61 -8.62 40.61
C GLN A 218 0.06 -8.34 39.20
N PRO A 219 0.34 -9.22 38.22
CA PRO A 219 -0.29 -9.11 36.91
C PRO A 219 -1.77 -9.47 37.04
N GLU A 220 -2.64 -8.49 37.28
CA GLU A 220 -4.08 -8.70 37.19
C GLU A 220 -4.51 -8.80 35.73
N MET A 221 -4.89 -10.01 35.32
CA MET A 221 -5.57 -10.24 34.05
C MET A 221 -6.96 -9.60 34.12
N SER A 222 -7.24 -8.63 33.24
CA SER A 222 -8.58 -8.04 33.14
C SER A 222 -9.65 -9.13 32.92
N ASN A 223 -10.77 -9.02 33.64
CA ASN A 223 -11.94 -9.92 33.49
C ASN A 223 -12.39 -10.07 32.01
N LYS A 224 -12.19 -9.03 31.17
CA LYS A 224 -12.48 -9.09 29.72
C LYS A 224 -11.55 -10.04 28.94
N LEU A 225 -10.31 -10.23 29.38
CA LEU A 225 -9.37 -11.18 28.77
C LEU A 225 -9.68 -12.62 29.18
N GLN A 226 -10.08 -12.86 30.44
CA GLN A 226 -10.49 -14.19 30.92
C GLN A 226 -11.71 -14.72 30.13
N THR A 227 -12.72 -13.89 29.88
CA THR A 227 -13.89 -14.30 29.08
C THR A 227 -13.52 -14.61 27.62
N LYS A 228 -12.53 -13.92 27.05
CA LYS A 228 -12.05 -14.17 25.68
C LYS A 228 -11.26 -15.48 25.55
N TYR A 229 -10.52 -15.89 26.58
CA TYR A 229 -9.85 -17.18 26.62
C TYR A 229 -10.85 -18.33 26.79
N LEU A 230 -11.85 -18.17 27.67
CA LEU A 230 -12.92 -19.16 27.86
C LEU A 230 -13.77 -19.36 26.59
N ALA A 231 -14.07 -18.28 25.86
CA ALA A 231 -14.84 -18.35 24.61
C ALA A 231 -14.07 -18.99 23.43
N ARG A 232 -12.74 -19.09 23.52
CA ARG A 232 -11.88 -19.74 22.50
C ARG A 232 -11.43 -21.15 22.87
N GLY A 233 -11.84 -21.67 24.03
CA GLY A 233 -11.67 -23.08 24.40
C GLY A 233 -12.50 -23.99 23.49
N GLU A 234 -11.83 -24.92 22.83
CA GLU A 234 -12.31 -26.00 21.95
C GLU A 234 -13.84 -26.12 21.74
N ARG A 235 -14.34 -25.67 20.59
CA ARG A 235 -15.61 -26.17 20.04
C ARG A 235 -15.40 -27.60 19.52
N ARG A 236 -15.61 -28.59 20.39
CA ARG A 236 -15.82 -29.98 19.99
C ARG A 236 -17.05 -30.07 19.09
N GLN A 237 -16.85 -30.33 17.79
CA GLN A 237 -17.94 -30.67 16.88
C GLN A 237 -18.55 -32.02 17.32
N HIS A 238 -19.73 -31.99 17.94
CA HIS A 238 -20.54 -33.19 18.07
C HIS A 238 -21.20 -33.49 16.73
N ARG A 239 -20.78 -34.61 16.11
CA ARG A 239 -21.44 -35.17 14.94
C ARG A 239 -22.65 -35.95 15.42
N LEU A 240 -23.86 -35.42 15.20
CA LEU A 240 -25.10 -36.16 15.40
C LEU A 240 -25.19 -37.24 14.33
N LYS A 241 -25.22 -38.51 14.75
CA LYS A 241 -25.67 -39.62 13.91
C LYS A 241 -27.19 -39.59 13.86
N GLY A 242 -27.73 -39.47 12.65
CA GLY A 242 -29.11 -39.72 12.26
C GLY A 242 -29.08 -40.10 10.79
#